data_AF-A0A7G5GSQ7-F1
#
_entry.id   AF-A0A7G5GSQ7-F1
#
_cell.length_a   1.000
_cell.length_b   1.000
_cell.length_c   1.000
_cell.angle_alpha   90.00
_cell.angle_beta   90.00
_cell.angle_gamma   90.00
#
_symmetry.space_group_name_H-M   'P 1'
#
loop_
_entity.id
_entity.type
_entity.pdbx_description
1 polymer ?
#
loop_
_entity_poly.entity_id
_entity_poly.type
_entity_poly.pdbx_seq_one_letter_code
_entity_poly.pdbx_strand_id
1 'polypeptide(L)'
;MPKFLELYGWRFFAVMFDLLNEPFHIHVTDKGKKECKYWVRPNGALQLAFNRGFTGHELRKIEKAIITHLTAIIHQYQTHCHENGLKPIYKKID
;
A
#
# COMPACT_ATOMS: atom_id res chain seq x y z
N MET A 1 8.17 9.09 -8.33
CA MET A 1 7.29 8.26 -7.48
C MET A 1 6.32 7.52 -8.38
N PRO A 2 6.33 6.18 -8.42
CA PRO A 2 5.31 5.44 -9.15
C PRO A 2 3.95 5.67 -8.50
N LYS A 3 3.07 6.36 -9.22
CA LYS A 3 1.69 6.61 -8.82
C LYS A 3 0.90 5.40 -9.31
N PHE A 4 0.39 4.58 -8.41
CA PHE A 4 -0.30 3.35 -8.81
C PHE A 4 -1.73 3.66 -9.22
N LEU A 5 -2.40 4.59 -8.54
CA LEU A 5 -3.82 4.85 -8.75
C LEU A 5 -4.25 6.21 -8.19
N GLU A 6 -5.15 6.91 -8.88
CA GLU A 6 -5.90 8.05 -8.33
C GLU A 6 -7.39 7.73 -8.44
N LEU A 7 -8.06 7.53 -7.30
CA LEU A 7 -9.49 7.19 -7.22
C LEU A 7 -10.16 8.06 -6.18
N TYR A 8 -11.37 8.54 -6.48
CA TYR A 8 -12.17 9.37 -5.56
C TYR A 8 -11.47 10.65 -5.07
N GLY A 9 -10.46 11.14 -5.80
CA GLY A 9 -9.61 12.26 -5.40
C GLY A 9 -8.41 11.87 -4.51
N TRP A 10 -8.34 10.62 -4.06
CA TRP A 10 -7.25 10.07 -3.28
C TRP A 10 -6.14 9.51 -4.17
N ARG A 11 -4.91 9.72 -3.75
CA ARG A 11 -3.71 9.23 -4.42
C ARG A 11 -3.17 8.03 -3.66
N PHE A 12 -3.07 6.91 -4.36
CA PHE A 12 -2.50 5.67 -3.85
C PHE A 12 -1.09 5.52 -4.42
N PHE A 13 -0.12 5.33 -3.54
CA PHE A 13 1.27 5.14 -3.93
C PHE A 13 1.93 4.13 -2.99
N ALA A 14 2.64 3.16 -3.57
CA ALA A 14 3.55 2.31 -2.81
C ALA A 14 4.93 2.96 -2.83
N VAL A 15 5.51 3.18 -1.66
CA VAL A 15 6.90 3.63 -1.55
C VAL A 15 7.78 2.38 -1.66
N MET A 16 8.08 1.99 -2.89
CA MET A 16 8.98 0.88 -3.22
C MET A 16 10.47 1.23 -3.03
N PHE A 17 10.80 2.42 -2.53
CA PHE A 17 12.20 2.83 -2.36
C PHE A 17 12.81 2.32 -1.04
N ASP A 18 11.97 2.05 -0.03
CA ASP A 18 12.41 1.66 1.31
C ASP A 18 12.39 0.14 1.53
N LEU A 19 12.37 -0.65 0.45
CA LEU A 19 12.19 -2.11 0.47
C LEU A 19 13.33 -2.89 1.12
N LEU A 20 14.47 -2.24 1.37
CA LEU A 20 15.54 -2.83 2.16
C LEU A 20 15.23 -2.85 3.67
N ASN A 21 14.44 -1.90 4.17
CA ASN A 21 14.22 -1.72 5.61
C ASN A 21 12.74 -1.80 6.03
N GLU A 22 11.78 -1.52 5.15
CA GLU A 22 10.35 -1.55 5.47
C GLU A 22 9.59 -2.65 4.71
N PRO A 23 8.66 -3.36 5.38
CA PRO A 23 7.79 -4.33 4.72
C PRO A 23 6.84 -3.68 3.71
N PHE A 24 6.25 -4.49 2.83
CA PHE A 24 5.35 -4.05 1.77
C PHE A 24 4.17 -3.23 2.33
N HIS A 25 4.03 -1.99 1.85
CA HIS A 25 3.02 -1.06 2.33
C HIS A 25 2.55 -0.07 1.26
N ILE A 26 1.36 0.47 1.47
CA ILE A 26 0.68 1.40 0.56
C ILE A 26 0.32 2.65 1.36
N HIS A 27 0.66 3.81 0.81
CA HIS A 27 0.23 5.11 1.32
C HIS A 27 -0.93 5.63 0.49
N VAL A 28 -1.87 6.28 1.17
CA VAL A 28 -3.02 6.92 0.55
C VAL A 28 -3.14 8.34 1.09
N THR A 29 -3.19 9.32 0.19
CA THR A 29 -3.33 10.73 0.58
C THR A 29 -4.40 11.46 -0.22
N ASP A 30 -5.14 12.34 0.44
CA ASP A 30 -6.04 13.29 -0.20
C ASP A 30 -5.31 14.62 -0.45
N LYS A 31 -4.36 14.57 -1.39
CA LYS A 31 -3.55 15.72 -1.84
C LYS A 31 -2.84 16.47 -0.68
N GLY A 32 -2.43 15.75 0.36
CA GLY A 32 -1.66 16.28 1.50
C GLY A 32 -2.47 16.70 2.73
N LYS A 33 -3.82 16.73 2.68
CA LYS A 33 -4.65 17.06 3.86
C LYS A 33 -4.92 15.87 4.76
N LYS A 34 -5.13 14.70 4.15
CA LYS A 34 -5.37 13.42 4.83
C LYS A 34 -4.34 12.42 4.36
N GLU A 35 -3.92 11.54 5.25
CA GLU A 35 -2.94 10.50 4.93
C GLU A 35 -3.22 9.24 5.76
N CYS A 36 -3.11 8.07 5.14
CA CYS A 36 -3.07 6.81 5.84
C CYS A 36 -2.07 5.84 5.20
N LYS A 37 -1.52 4.95 6.01
CA LYS A 37 -0.61 3.89 5.58
C LYS A 37 -1.20 2.54 5.93
N TYR A 38 -1.10 1.62 4.99
CA TYR A 38 -1.53 0.24 5.12
C TYR A 38 -0.36 -0.70 4.89
N TRP A 39 -0.11 -1.60 5.83
CA TRP A 39 0.76 -2.74 5.61
C TRP A 39 -0.01 -3.80 4.83
N VAL A 40 0.64 -4.39 3.82
CA VAL A 40 0.09 -5.51 3.07
C VAL A 40 0.73 -6.79 3.60
N ARG A 41 -0.11 -7.72 4.04
CA ARG A 41 0.30 -9.03 4.54
C ARG A 41 0.47 -10.02 3.38
N PRO A 42 1.24 -11.12 3.56
CA PRO A 42 1.47 -12.09 2.49
C PRO A 42 0.19 -12.82 2.05
N ASN A 43 -0.83 -12.90 2.92
CA ASN A 43 -2.16 -13.43 2.60
C ASN A 43 -3.07 -12.41 1.88
N GLY A 44 -2.55 -11.23 1.54
CA GLY A 44 -3.32 -10.14 0.95
C GLY A 44 -4.19 -9.35 1.92
N ALA A 45 -4.12 -9.61 3.24
CA ALA A 45 -4.82 -8.79 4.22
C ALA A 45 -4.14 -7.42 4.39
N LEU A 46 -4.96 -6.39 4.58
CA LEU A 46 -4.51 -5.03 4.84
C LEU A 46 -4.53 -4.77 6.35
N GLN A 47 -3.46 -4.17 6.87
CA GLN A 47 -3.41 -3.69 8.25
C GLN A 47 -3.15 -2.20 8.25
N LEU A 48 -4.09 -1.42 8.80
CA LEU A 48 -3.89 0.01 8.99
C LEU A 48 -2.71 0.25 9.95
N ALA A 49 -1.69 0.95 9.46
CA ALA A 49 -0.52 1.35 10.23
C ALA A 49 -0.78 2.66 10.97
N PHE A 50 -1.29 3.65 10.23
CA PHE A 50 -1.72 4.93 10.77
C PHE A 50 -2.81 5.51 9.89
N ASN A 51 -3.62 6.36 10.49
CA ASN A 51 -4.61 7.16 9.80
C ASN A 51 -4.59 8.59 10.37
N ARG A 52 -4.48 9.56 9.47
CA ARG A 52 -4.53 10.98 9.76
C ARG A 52 -5.65 11.61 8.93
N GLY A 53 -6.81 11.77 9.56
CA GLY A 53 -7.92 12.55 9.02
C GLY A 53 -8.92 11.80 8.12
N PHE A 54 -8.74 10.50 7.85
CA PHE A 54 -9.79 9.70 7.22
C PHE A 54 -10.80 9.17 8.25
N THR A 55 -12.06 9.15 7.87
CA THR A 55 -13.13 8.52 8.63
C THR A 55 -13.16 7.01 8.42
N GLY A 56 -13.77 6.24 9.33
CA GLY A 56 -13.90 4.79 9.17
C GLY A 56 -14.59 4.36 7.87
N HIS A 57 -15.54 5.17 7.37
CA HIS A 57 -16.19 4.91 6.08
C HIS A 57 -15.24 5.11 4.89
N GLU A 58 -14.41 6.16 4.92
CA GLU A 58 -13.38 6.40 3.91
C GLU A 58 -12.33 5.29 3.93
N LEU A 59 -11.87 4.88 5.11
CA LEU A 59 -10.92 3.77 5.26
C LEU A 59 -11.44 2.46 4.64
N ARG A 60 -12.71 2.11 4.86
CA ARG A 60 -13.31 0.93 4.22
C ARG A 60 -13.35 1.04 2.69
N LYS A 61 -13.61 2.22 2.14
CA LYS A 61 -13.56 2.47 0.69
C LYS A 61 -12.13 2.33 0.16
N ILE A 62 -11.16 2.88 0.89
CA ILE A 62 -9.73 2.77 0.58
C ILE A 62 -9.30 1.30 0.56
N GLU A 63 -9.64 0.54 1.60
CA GLU A 63 -9.34 -0.89 1.69
C GLU A 63 -9.94 -1.66 0.52
N LYS A 64 -11.22 -1.42 0.18
CA LYS A 64 -11.86 -2.08 -0.95
C LYS A 64 -11.16 -1.76 -2.27
N ALA A 65 -10.78 -0.49 -2.49
CA ALA A 65 -10.04 -0.08 -3.68
C ALA A 65 -8.68 -0.77 -3.76
N ILE A 66 -7.94 -0.82 -2.65
CA ILE A 66 -6.65 -1.51 -2.58
C ILE A 66 -6.84 -3.01 -2.86
N ILE A 67 -7.79 -3.67 -2.21
CA ILE A 67 -8.06 -5.11 -2.38
C ILE A 67 -8.39 -5.43 -3.84
N THR A 68 -9.18 -4.59 -4.50
CA THR A 68 -9.57 -4.76 -5.91
C THR A 68 -8.36 -4.81 -6.84
N HIS A 69 -7.34 -4.01 -6.55
CA HIS A 69 -6.12 -3.93 -7.36
C HIS A 69 -4.93 -4.68 -6.74
N LEU A 70 -5.13 -5.37 -5.62
CA LEU A 70 -4.05 -5.90 -4.80
C LEU A 70 -3.20 -6.91 -5.55
N THR A 71 -3.82 -7.79 -6.33
CA THR A 71 -3.13 -8.79 -7.14
C THR A 71 -2.13 -8.15 -8.10
N ALA A 72 -2.52 -7.06 -8.77
CA ALA A 72 -1.65 -6.33 -9.69
C ALA A 72 -0.50 -5.63 -8.94
N ILE A 73 -0.79 -5.02 -7.79
CA ILE A 73 0.22 -4.33 -6.97
C ILE A 73 1.23 -5.34 -6.41
N ILE A 74 0.78 -6.51 -5.90
CA ILE A 74 1.66 -7.59 -5.44
C ILE A 74 2.53 -8.11 -6.57
N HIS A 75 1.95 -8.35 -7.75
CA HIS A 75 2.71 -8.81 -8.90
C HIS A 75 3.80 -7.80 -9.28
N GLN A 76 3.44 -6.52 -9.42
CA GLN A 76 4.40 -5.46 -9.73
C GLN A 76 5.49 -5.33 -8.66
N TYR A 77 5.13 -5.50 -7.38
CA TYR A 77 6.08 -5.51 -6.27
C TYR A 77 7.06 -6.69 -6.34
N GLN A 78 6.56 -7.90 -6.59
CA GLN A 78 7.38 -9.10 -6.74
C GLN A 78 8.30 -8.99 -7.95
N THR A 79 7.78 -8.52 -9.10
CA THR A 79 8.59 -8.25 -10.29
C THR A 79 9.70 -7.24 -9.99
N HIS A 80 9.37 -6.12 -9.35
CA HIS A 80 10.36 -5.11 -8.98
C HIS A 80 11.43 -5.65 -8.03
N CYS A 81 11.05 -6.46 -7.04
CA CYS A 81 12.00 -7.12 -6.15
C CYS A 81 12.93 -8.06 -6.93
N HIS A 82 12.36 -8.89 -7.81
CA HIS A 82 13.11 -9.84 -8.61
C HIS A 82 14.12 -9.14 -9.55
N GLU A 83 13.70 -8.09 -10.25
CA GLU A 83 14.55 -7.29 -11.14
C GLU A 83 15.70 -6.61 -10.41
N ASN A 84 15.51 -6.23 -9.15
CA ASN A 84 16.53 -5.60 -8.32
C ASN A 84 17.32 -6.60 -7.45
N GLY A 85 17.09 -7.92 -7.60
CA GLY A 85 17.73 -8.95 -6.79
C GLY A 85 17.35 -8.90 -5.30
N LEU A 86 16.26 -8.23 -4.96
CA LEU A 86 15.73 -8.08 -3.61
C LEU A 86 14.76 -9.22 -3.28
N LYS A 87 14.71 -9.62 -2.00
CA LYS A 87 13.67 -10.53 -1.52
C LYS A 87 12.45 -9.72 -1.10
N PRO A 88 11.23 -10.08 -1.53
CA PRO A 88 10.02 -9.38 -1.09
C PRO A 88 9.85 -9.54 0.42
N ILE A 89 9.70 -8.42 1.13
CA ILE A 89 9.56 -8.37 2.58
C ILE A 89 8.10 -8.07 2.91
N TYR A 90 7.45 -8.99 3.62
CA TYR A 90 6.10 -8.79 4.13
C TYR A 90 6.11 -8.71 5.65
N LYS A 91 5.14 -7.98 6.22
CA LYS A 91 4.99 -7.91 7.69
C LYS A 91 4.58 -9.28 8.23
N LYS A 92 5.36 -9.81 9.18
CA LYS A 92 5.11 -11.12 9.81
C LYS A 92 3.76 -11.13 10.55
N ILE A 93 3.17 -12.31 10.63
CA ILE A 93 2.01 -12.60 11.48
C ILE A 93 2.58 -12.76 12.89
N ASP A 94 2.18 -11.89 13.82
CA ASP A 94 2.25 -12.18 15.25
C ASP A 94 1.07 -13.08 15.62
#